data_AF-A0A8T4TTS9-F1
#
_entry.id   AF-A0A8T4TTS9-F1
#
_cell.length_a   1.000
_cell.length_b   1.000
_cell.length_c   1.000
_cell.angle_alpha   90.00
_cell.angle_beta   90.00
_cell.angle_gamma   90.00
#
_symmetry.space_group_name_H-M   'P 1'
#
loop_
_entity.id
_entity.type
_entity.pdbx_description
1 polymer ?
#
loop_
_entity_poly.entity_id
_entity_poly.type
_entity_poly.pdbx_seq_one_letter_code
_entity_poly.pdbx_strand_id
1 'polypeptide(L)'
;MELKEVKNFLENLDQNDIYFDPHFYKRSRERPVNEEMIKSFLSKLDKLEKIEQGKEENRFKLWFKMSNKYSLVVIIEIIVSKDLKVISAWNTNRKWQDKLRQ
;
A
#
# COMPACT_ATOMS: atom_id res chain seq x y z
N MET A 1 2.97 -6.18 15.25
CA MET A 1 4.11 -5.88 14.36
C MET A 1 4.39 -4.39 14.42
N GLU A 2 5.62 -3.97 14.73
CA GLU A 2 6.01 -2.56 14.77
C GLU A 2 6.21 -1.98 13.35
N LEU A 3 6.13 -0.66 13.19
CA LEU A 3 6.31 0.00 11.89
C LEU A 3 7.66 -0.30 11.23
N LYS A 4 8.73 -0.49 12.03
CA LYS A 4 10.05 -0.86 11.52
C LYS A 4 10.06 -2.28 10.94
N GLU A 5 9.32 -3.19 11.57
CA GLU A 5 9.19 -4.58 11.10
C GLU A 5 8.44 -4.65 9.77
N VAL A 6 7.42 -3.79 9.58
CA VAL A 6 6.69 -3.69 8.30
C VAL A 6 7.62 -3.29 7.16
N LYS A 7 8.53 -2.33 7.39
CA LYS A 7 9.48 -1.91 6.35
C LYS A 7 10.44 -3.05 6.00
N ASN A 8 11.02 -3.71 7.00
CA ASN A 8 11.90 -4.85 6.79
C ASN A 8 11.18 -6.01 6.07
N PHE A 9 9.91 -6.23 6.38
CA PHE A 9 9.07 -7.21 5.69
C PHE A 9 8.92 -6.85 4.21
N LEU A 10 8.60 -5.60 3.88
CA LEU A 10 8.47 -5.16 2.49
C LEU A 10 9.80 -5.23 1.72
N GLU A 11 10.95 -5.03 2.38
CA GLU A 11 12.29 -5.15 1.77
C GLU A 11 12.60 -6.58 1.33
N ASN A 12 12.07 -7.57 2.04
CA ASN A 12 12.31 -9.00 1.79
C ASN A 12 11.11 -9.69 1.10
N LEU A 13 10.11 -8.93 0.67
CA LEU A 13 8.87 -9.46 0.10
C LEU A 13 9.11 -9.99 -1.32
N ASP A 14 8.85 -11.28 -1.53
CA ASP A 14 8.75 -11.86 -2.87
C ASP A 14 7.45 -11.40 -3.54
N GLN A 15 7.53 -11.04 -4.83
CA GLN A 15 6.37 -10.60 -5.62
C GLN A 15 5.35 -11.72 -5.88
N ASN A 16 5.75 -12.97 -5.68
CA ASN A 16 4.89 -14.16 -5.74
C ASN A 16 4.04 -14.33 -4.48
N ASP A 17 4.47 -13.76 -3.35
CA ASP A 17 3.78 -13.85 -2.05
C ASP A 17 2.74 -12.71 -1.87
N ILE A 18 2.43 -12.00 -2.97
CA ILE A 18 1.48 -10.89 -3.00
C ILE A 18 0.14 -11.37 -3.55
N TYR A 19 -0.88 -11.33 -2.69
CA TYR A 19 -2.25 -11.71 -3.01
C TYR A 19 -3.16 -10.48 -3.03
N PHE A 20 -4.17 -10.49 -3.89
CA PHE A 20 -5.14 -9.38 -3.97
C PHE A 20 -6.52 -9.86 -3.51
N ASP A 21 -7.13 -9.09 -2.60
CA ASP A 21 -8.48 -9.36 -2.11
C ASP A 21 -9.52 -9.18 -3.22
N PRO A 22 -10.62 -9.96 -3.26
CA PRO A 22 -11.75 -9.72 -4.17
C PRO A 22 -12.26 -8.26 -4.16
N HIS A 23 -12.20 -7.58 -3.00
CA HIS A 23 -12.54 -6.17 -2.87
C HIS A 23 -11.64 -5.26 -3.69
N PHE A 24 -10.35 -5.59 -3.83
CA PHE A 24 -9.42 -4.85 -4.69
C PHE A 24 -9.91 -4.85 -6.13
N TYR A 25 -10.27 -6.02 -6.67
CA TYR A 25 -10.75 -6.16 -8.05
C TYR A 25 -12.05 -5.41 -8.32
N LYS A 26 -12.95 -5.35 -7.32
CA LYS A 26 -14.17 -4.56 -7.43
C LYS A 26 -13.86 -3.06 -7.57
N ARG A 27 -12.86 -2.57 -6.83
CA ARG A 27 -12.45 -1.15 -6.83
C ARG A 27 -11.54 -0.77 -7.99
N SER A 28 -10.70 -1.67 -8.48
CA SER A 28 -9.80 -1.41 -9.62
C SER A 28 -10.57 -1.19 -10.93
N ARG A 29 -11.80 -1.69 -11.05
CA ARG A 29 -12.68 -1.38 -12.20
C ARG A 29 -13.10 0.09 -12.26
N GLU A 30 -13.13 0.78 -11.12
CA GLU A 30 -13.56 2.18 -11.00
C GLU A 30 -12.37 3.15 -10.86
N ARG A 31 -11.14 2.64 -10.78
CA ARG A 31 -9.94 3.40 -10.41
C ARG A 31 -8.78 3.08 -11.35
N PRO A 32 -7.92 4.05 -11.68
CA PRO A 32 -6.75 3.82 -12.54
C PRO A 32 -5.61 3.16 -11.74
N VAL A 33 -5.86 1.97 -11.19
CA VAL A 33 -4.91 1.18 -10.40
C VAL A 33 -5.10 -0.30 -10.72
N ASN A 34 -4.01 -1.02 -10.97
CA ASN A 34 -4.00 -2.46 -11.28
C ASN A 34 -2.92 -3.19 -10.46
N GLU A 35 -2.89 -4.52 -10.55
CA GLU A 35 -1.96 -5.35 -9.76
C GLU A 35 -0.49 -5.07 -10.06
N GLU A 36 -0.12 -5.00 -11.34
CA GLU A 36 1.26 -4.74 -11.78
C GLU A 36 1.80 -3.43 -11.21
N MET A 37 0.96 -2.39 -11.22
CA MET A 37 1.29 -1.11 -10.62
C MET A 37 1.55 -1.26 -9.12
N ILE A 38 0.68 -1.95 -8.37
CA ILE A 38 0.87 -2.16 -6.93
C ILE A 38 2.15 -2.94 -6.65
N LYS A 39 2.37 -4.06 -7.35
CA LYS A 39 3.59 -4.85 -7.25
C LYS A 39 4.84 -4.01 -7.50
N SER A 40 4.83 -3.19 -8.56
CA SER A 40 5.93 -2.27 -8.87
C SER A 40 6.15 -1.20 -7.79
N PHE A 41 5.13 -0.76 -7.07
CA PHE A 41 5.31 0.23 -5.99
C PHE A 41 5.77 -0.43 -4.69
N LEU A 42 5.29 -1.64 -4.38
CA LEU A 42 5.75 -2.41 -3.23
C LEU A 42 7.24 -2.76 -3.32
N SER A 43 7.79 -2.91 -4.53
CA SER A 43 9.24 -3.08 -4.74
C SER A 43 10.06 -1.77 -4.72
N LYS A 44 9.42 -0.60 -4.68
CA LYS A 44 10.06 0.73 -4.72
C LYS A 44 9.94 1.45 -3.39
N LEU A 45 10.66 0.95 -2.39
CA LEU A 45 10.61 1.50 -1.03
C LEU A 45 11.24 2.89 -0.91
N ASP A 46 12.05 3.31 -1.87
CA ASP A 46 12.50 4.70 -2.02
C ASP A 46 11.33 5.68 -2.21
N LYS A 47 10.19 5.20 -2.72
CA LYS A 47 8.98 5.99 -2.90
C LYS A 47 8.03 5.91 -1.71
N LEU A 48 8.28 5.06 -0.72
CA LEU A 48 7.43 4.92 0.46
C LEU A 48 7.64 6.11 1.40
N GLU A 49 6.61 6.95 1.55
CA GLU A 49 6.68 8.17 2.36
C GLU A 49 6.17 7.97 3.77
N LYS A 50 5.16 7.11 3.93
CA LYS A 50 4.46 6.92 5.20
C LYS A 50 3.87 5.52 5.30
N ILE A 51 3.95 4.97 6.51
CA ILE A 51 3.22 3.78 6.93
C ILE A 51 2.29 4.23 8.06
N GLU A 52 1.00 3.93 7.94
CA GLU A 52 0.01 4.13 8.99
C GLU A 52 -0.52 2.77 9.43
N GLN A 53 -0.69 2.57 10.73
CA GLN A 53 -1.40 1.40 11.23
C GLN A 53 -2.90 1.55 10.94
N GLY A 54 -3.48 0.50 10.39
CA GLY A 54 -4.92 0.40 10.14
C GLY A 54 -5.70 0.10 11.42
N LYS A 55 -7.00 -0.15 11.26
CA LYS A 55 -7.88 -0.50 12.39
C LYS A 55 -7.61 -1.91 12.94
N GLU A 56 -7.11 -2.80 12.10
CA GLU A 56 -6.77 -4.18 12.47
C GLU A 56 -5.27 -4.27 12.75
N GLU A 57 -4.88 -5.14 13.68
CA GLU A 57 -3.51 -5.23 14.20
C GLU A 57 -2.46 -5.46 13.09
N ASN A 58 -2.83 -6.22 12.05
CA ASN A 58 -1.97 -6.58 10.93
C ASN A 58 -2.25 -5.79 9.64
N ARG A 59 -3.13 -4.79 9.71
CA ARG A 59 -3.50 -3.98 8.55
C ARG A 59 -2.70 -2.69 8.57
N PHE A 60 -2.12 -2.35 7.43
CA PHE A 60 -1.32 -1.15 7.27
C PHE A 60 -1.74 -0.38 6.02
N LYS A 61 -1.54 0.93 6.07
CA LYS A 61 -1.77 1.83 4.96
C LYS A 61 -0.45 2.44 4.54
N LEU A 62 -0.04 2.08 3.32
CA LEU A 62 1.20 2.53 2.71
C LEU A 62 0.92 3.71 1.79
N TRP A 63 1.76 4.73 1.88
CA TRP A 63 1.69 5.92 1.05
C TRP A 63 2.93 6.02 0.19
N PHE A 64 2.76 5.85 -1.11
CA PHE A 64 3.85 5.93 -2.08
C PHE A 64 3.78 7.23 -2.87
N LYS A 65 4.91 7.92 -3.01
CA LYS A 65 5.07 9.05 -3.91
C LYS A 65 4.99 8.58 -5.37
N MET A 66 3.96 9.00 -6.10
CA MET A 66 3.91 8.79 -7.54
C MET A 66 4.55 9.95 -8.30
N SER A 67 4.20 11.17 -7.91
CA SER A 67 4.73 12.42 -8.48
C SER A 67 4.67 13.53 -7.43
N ASN A 68 5.07 14.74 -7.78
CA ASN A 68 4.92 15.89 -6.88
C ASN A 68 3.46 16.24 -6.56
N LYS A 69 2.49 15.75 -7.35
CA LYS A 69 1.06 16.04 -7.17
C LYS A 69 0.25 14.86 -6.64
N TYR A 70 0.69 13.63 -6.86
CA TYR A 70 -0.09 12.43 -6.57
C TYR A 70 0.68 11.45 -5.69
N SER A 71 -0.07 10.79 -4.81
CA SER A 71 0.41 9.63 -4.07
C SER A 71 -0.51 8.43 -4.33
N LEU A 72 0.08 7.25 -4.37
CA LEU A 72 -0.62 5.98 -4.39
C LEU A 72 -0.79 5.54 -2.93
N VAL A 73 -2.02 5.22 -2.55
CA VAL A 73 -2.33 4.66 -1.25
C VAL A 73 -2.66 3.19 -1.45
N VAL A 74 -2.03 2.33 -0.65
CA VAL A 74 -2.23 0.89 -0.67
C VAL A 74 -2.58 0.42 0.74
N ILE A 75 -3.70 -0.27 0.88
CA ILE A 75 -4.08 -0.96 2.11
C ILE A 75 -3.61 -2.40 1.99
N ILE A 76 -2.73 -2.78 2.90
CA ILE A 76 -2.17 -4.13 2.98
C ILE A 76 -2.54 -4.77 4.31
N GLU A 77 -2.53 -6.09 4.33
CA GLU A 77 -2.65 -6.91 5.52
C GLU A 77 -1.58 -7.99 5.46
N ILE A 78 -0.76 -8.07 6.52
CA ILE A 78 0.33 -9.04 6.60
C ILE A 78 -0.19 -10.27 7.32
N ILE A 79 -0.21 -11.40 6.63
CA ILE A 79 -0.69 -12.66 7.18
C ILE A 79 0.50 -13.36 7.87
N VAL A 80 0.23 -14.07 8.97
CA VAL A 80 1.25 -14.74 9.81
C VAL A 80 2.17 -15.69 9.00
N SER A 81 1.71 -16.19 7.86
CA SER A 81 2.49 -16.99 6.89
C SER A 81 3.56 -16.23 6.10
N LYS A 82 3.73 -14.91 6.35
CA LYS A 82 4.57 -13.97 5.57
C LYS A 82 4.01 -13.58 4.20
N ASP A 83 2.76 -13.92 3.94
CA ASP A 83 2.06 -13.46 2.74
C ASP A 83 1.57 -12.01 2.91
N LEU A 84 1.66 -11.23 1.84
CA LEU A 84 1.09 -9.88 1.81
C LEU A 84 -0.23 -9.89 1.04
N LYS A 85 -1.30 -9.50 1.72
CA LYS A 85 -2.61 -9.32 1.11
C LYS A 85 -2.89 -7.85 0.83
N VAL A 86 -3.10 -7.50 -0.43
CA VAL A 86 -3.55 -6.17 -0.86
C VAL A 86 -5.07 -6.11 -0.84
N ILE A 87 -5.63 -5.24 -0.02
CA ILE A 87 -7.09 -5.11 0.17
C ILE A 87 -7.68 -4.09 -0.78
N SER A 88 -7.02 -2.94 -0.91
CA SER A 88 -7.49 -1.85 -1.76
C SER A 88 -6.34 -0.91 -2.08
N ALA A 89 -6.48 -0.19 -3.19
CA ALA A 89 -5.59 0.90 -3.51
C ALA A 89 -6.31 2.01 -4.27
N TRP A 90 -5.75 3.22 -4.20
CA TRP A 90 -6.22 4.37 -4.95
C TRP A 90 -5.15 5.45 -5.08
N ASN A 91 -5.28 6.27 -6.11
CA ASN A 91 -4.49 7.48 -6.27
C ASN A 91 -5.17 8.63 -5.55
N THR A 92 -4.40 9.50 -4.92
CA THR A 92 -4.91 10.68 -4.22
C THR A 92 -4.00 11.87 -4.48
N ASN A 93 -4.60 13.05 -4.56
CA ASN A 93 -3.88 14.31 -4.75
C ASN A 93 -3.29 14.78 -3.42
N ARG A 94 -2.00 15.15 -3.44
CA ARG A 94 -1.26 15.62 -2.27
C ARG A 94 -1.80 16.90 -1.66
N LYS A 95 -2.32 17.82 -2.48
CA LYS A 95 -2.94 19.07 -1.97
C LYS A 95 -4.10 18.81 -1.01
N TRP A 96 -4.82 17.71 -1.21
CA TRP A 96 -5.89 17.28 -0.30
C TRP A 96 -5.36 16.56 0.94
N GLN A 97 -4.18 15.96 0.87
CA GLN A 97 -3.53 15.31 2.01
C GLN A 97 -2.88 16.32 2.96
N ASP A 98 -2.22 17.35 2.44
CA ASP A 98 -1.59 18.40 3.27
C ASP A 98 -2.62 19.12 4.14
N LYS A 99 -3.86 19.29 3.62
CA LYS A 99 -5.00 19.84 4.36
C LYS A 99 -5.53 18.93 5.47
N LEU A 100 -5.30 17.61 5.40
CA LEU A 100 -5.71 16.65 6.44
C LEU A 100 -4.63 16.46 7.53
N ARG A 101 -3.44 17.07 7.36
CA ARG A 101 -2.34 17.02 8.33
C ARG A 101 -2.29 18.24 9.26
N GLN A 102 -3.11 19.26 9.05
CA GLN A 102 -3.30 20.42 9.93
C GLN A 102 -4.51 20.20 10.83
#